data_AF-A0A2V8J2F1-F1
#
_entry.id   AF-A0A2V8J2F1-F1
#
_cell.length_a   1.000
_cell.length_b   1.000
_cell.length_c   1.000
_cell.angle_alpha   90.00
_cell.angle_beta   90.00
_cell.angle_gamma   90.00
#
_symmetry.space_group_name_H-M   'P 1'
#
loop_
_entity.id
_entity.type
_entity.pdbx_description
1 polymer ?
#
loop_
_entity_poly.entity_id
_entity_poly.type
_entity_poly.pdbx_seq_one_letter_code
_entity_poly.pdbx_strand_id
1 'polypeptide(L)'
;MLNHRSIVVVFVLSVASVGWSGARPGAEARHAFDVVVYGGTAAGVIAAVAAAREGLSVAVVTPDRHLGGMVSGGLGWTDYGKKEVVGGYSLEFFERVGKKYGRPIEWHFEPHVAEEVFNELVKESGVRLFPKLRLREKSGVRKSGGALTQIVVENGDAFVGRMFVDATYEGDLMAQAGVSYTWGREGSSEYGESLAGVRGHTPYHQFSAAVSPLDAAGRLLPEIMPRSADKVGAADKRVQAYNFRLCMTRTPENRAAWPRPSRYEPSRYELLARYLPALEATLQRPLTINDVMKADILQHGKTDTNNNGAFSTDYIGGSYEYPDGDYATRARIGQAHVEYIQGFLYFLATDARVPASLSAEMKAWGLCRDEFTDTDHWPYQLYVREARRMIGEYVMSQKDIQAELTKPDAIGMGSYNSDSHNVQRRPTPDGTAVENEGDMQVPVTPYQIPYRMMLPKRTQATNLLVPVCFSATHVAYSTLRMEPQYMIIGHAAGVAAKMALTGRVAVQDVEVSALRERLRAQRAIFDRPGPKPEARGRSLKPEARSLKPEAI
;
A
#
# COMPACT_ATOMS: atom_id res chain seq x y z
N MET A 1 17.10 56.95 81.23
CA MET A 1 15.86 57.15 82.00
C MET A 1 14.69 57.19 81.04
N LEU A 2 13.60 56.53 81.43
CA LEU A 2 12.26 56.50 80.83
C LEU A 2 11.99 55.64 79.58
N ASN A 3 11.22 54.58 79.85
CA ASN A 3 10.34 53.82 78.99
C ASN A 3 9.40 54.68 78.15
N HIS A 4 9.21 54.33 76.88
CA HIS A 4 7.90 54.42 76.22
C HIS A 4 7.64 53.15 75.39
N ARG A 5 6.44 52.59 75.58
CA ARG A 5 5.92 51.36 74.99
C ARG A 5 5.46 51.63 73.55
N SER A 6 5.72 50.69 72.63
CA SER A 6 4.99 50.59 71.37
C SER A 6 4.52 49.15 71.16
N ILE A 7 3.25 49.03 70.82
CA ILE A 7 2.49 47.80 70.60
C ILE A 7 2.94 47.15 69.30
N VAL A 8 3.31 45.86 69.32
CA VAL A 8 3.58 45.06 68.13
C VAL A 8 2.38 44.14 67.90
N VAL A 9 1.69 44.33 66.77
CA VAL A 9 0.65 43.44 66.25
C VAL A 9 1.34 42.29 65.51
N VAL A 10 1.13 41.06 65.98
CA VAL A 10 1.66 39.84 65.34
C VAL A 10 0.65 39.35 64.31
N PHE A 11 1.02 39.39 63.03
CA PHE A 11 0.31 38.69 61.95
C PHE A 11 0.78 37.23 61.92
N VAL A 12 -0.14 36.29 62.20
CA VAL A 12 0.07 34.87 61.99
C VAL A 12 -0.18 34.56 60.51
N LEU A 13 0.89 34.33 59.75
CA LEU A 13 0.84 33.81 58.39
C LEU A 13 0.62 32.29 58.43
N SER A 14 -0.61 31.87 58.15
CA SER A 14 -0.96 30.48 57.86
C SER A 14 -0.44 30.10 56.47
N VAL A 15 0.64 29.31 56.43
CA VAL A 15 1.14 28.69 55.20
C VAL A 15 0.17 27.56 54.83
N ALA A 16 -0.73 27.83 53.89
CA ALA A 16 -1.49 26.79 53.20
C ALA A 16 -0.52 26.03 52.29
N SER A 17 -0.21 24.78 52.67
CA SER A 17 0.50 23.85 51.81
C SER A 17 -0.36 23.54 50.58
N VAL A 18 -0.05 24.19 49.46
CA VAL A 18 -0.57 23.81 48.14
C VAL A 18 0.06 22.46 47.80
N GLY A 19 -0.70 21.40 48.03
CA GLY A 19 -0.36 20.05 47.58
C GLY A 19 -0.32 20.06 46.06
N TRP A 20 0.88 20.06 45.49
CA TRP A 20 1.08 19.80 44.08
C TRP A 20 0.75 18.33 43.85
N SER A 21 -0.50 18.04 43.44
CA SER A 21 -0.86 16.74 42.92
C SER A 21 -0.20 16.61 41.55
N GLY A 22 1.08 16.21 41.54
CA GLY A 22 1.69 15.68 40.34
C GLY A 22 0.81 14.53 39.86
N ALA A 23 0.20 14.69 38.68
CA ALA A 23 -0.43 13.57 38.01
C ALA A 23 0.62 12.47 37.91
N ARG A 24 0.38 11.34 38.58
CA ARG A 24 1.16 10.13 38.32
C ARG A 24 1.05 9.88 36.81
N PRO A 25 2.16 9.65 36.07
CA PRO A 25 2.06 9.07 34.75
C PRO A 25 1.15 7.85 34.89
N GLY A 26 0.08 7.77 34.09
CA GLY A 26 -0.80 6.61 34.10
C GLY A 26 0.08 5.36 33.97
N ALA A 27 -0.14 4.36 34.82
CA ALA A 27 0.66 3.14 34.79
C ALA A 27 0.64 2.56 33.37
N GLU A 28 1.82 2.36 32.77
CA GLU A 28 1.98 1.75 31.45
C GLU A 28 1.19 0.44 31.40
N ALA A 29 0.25 0.32 30.46
CA ALA A 29 -0.64 -0.83 30.41
C ALA A 29 0.06 -2.03 29.79
N ARG A 30 -0.19 -3.23 30.33
CA ARG A 30 0.28 -4.49 29.76
C ARG A 30 -0.92 -5.29 29.27
N HIS A 31 -0.96 -5.56 27.97
CA HIS A 31 -2.03 -6.33 27.34
C HIS A 31 -1.47 -7.66 26.84
N ALA A 32 -2.10 -8.78 27.20
CA ALA A 32 -1.65 -10.12 26.83
C ALA A 32 -2.63 -10.78 25.84
N PHE A 33 -2.07 -11.38 24.78
CA PHE A 33 -2.80 -12.04 23.70
C PHE A 33 -2.06 -13.29 23.22
N ASP A 34 -2.77 -14.16 22.52
CA ASP A 34 -2.15 -15.27 21.82
C ASP A 34 -1.41 -14.78 20.58
N VAL A 35 -2.05 -13.89 19.82
CA VAL A 35 -1.49 -13.29 18.62
C VAL A 35 -1.55 -11.76 18.73
N VAL A 36 -0.41 -11.12 18.48
CA VAL A 36 -0.33 -9.67 18.30
C VAL A 36 -0.02 -9.40 16.83
N VAL A 37 -0.99 -8.84 16.12
CA VAL A 37 -0.83 -8.35 14.74
C VAL A 37 -0.46 -6.88 14.80
N TYR A 38 0.68 -6.51 14.23
CA TYR A 38 1.09 -5.12 14.06
C TYR A 38 0.80 -4.66 12.63
N GLY A 39 -0.11 -3.70 12.48
CA GLY A 39 -0.57 -3.16 11.19
C GLY A 39 -2.04 -3.49 10.88
N GLY A 40 -2.80 -2.46 10.51
CA GLY A 40 -4.22 -2.52 10.16
C GLY A 40 -4.51 -2.67 8.66
N THR A 41 -3.55 -3.14 7.87
CA THR A 41 -3.72 -3.40 6.42
C THR A 41 -4.75 -4.50 6.16
N ALA A 42 -5.18 -4.69 4.91
CA ALA A 42 -6.07 -5.80 4.55
C ALA A 42 -5.48 -7.17 4.96
N ALA A 43 -4.17 -7.39 4.75
CA ALA A 43 -3.46 -8.56 5.26
C ALA A 43 -3.58 -8.70 6.79
N GLY A 44 -3.33 -7.61 7.52
CA GLY A 44 -3.36 -7.59 8.99
C GLY A 44 -4.73 -7.92 9.56
N VAL A 45 -5.78 -7.29 9.01
CA VAL A 45 -7.16 -7.57 9.40
C VAL A 45 -7.52 -9.03 9.12
N ILE A 46 -7.23 -9.54 7.93
CA ILE A 46 -7.55 -10.92 7.57
C ILE A 46 -6.74 -11.93 8.41
N ALA A 47 -5.47 -11.65 8.70
CA ALA A 47 -4.66 -12.47 9.61
C ALA A 47 -5.25 -12.52 11.02
N ALA A 48 -5.68 -11.37 11.54
CA ALA A 48 -6.30 -11.29 12.86
C ALA A 48 -7.63 -12.04 12.91
N VAL A 49 -8.49 -11.85 11.91
CA VAL A 49 -9.78 -12.53 11.79
C VAL A 49 -9.60 -14.05 11.66
N ALA A 50 -8.65 -14.50 10.85
CA ALA A 50 -8.32 -15.92 10.73
C ALA A 50 -7.86 -16.51 12.06
N ALA A 51 -6.91 -15.88 12.75
CA ALA A 51 -6.46 -16.33 14.07
C ALA A 51 -7.61 -16.35 15.11
N ALA A 52 -8.48 -15.34 15.11
CA ALA A 52 -9.59 -15.25 16.06
C ALA A 52 -10.67 -16.31 15.80
N ARG A 53 -11.02 -16.56 14.53
CA ARG A 53 -11.92 -17.66 14.14
C ARG A 53 -11.35 -19.04 14.46
N GLU A 54 -10.04 -19.15 14.57
CA GLU A 54 -9.33 -20.32 15.08
C GLU A 54 -9.31 -20.41 16.63
N GLY A 55 -10.05 -19.53 17.30
CA GLY A 55 -10.24 -19.51 18.75
C GLY A 55 -9.07 -18.92 19.53
N LEU A 56 -8.27 -18.05 18.91
CA LEU A 56 -7.20 -17.32 19.59
C LEU A 56 -7.68 -15.96 20.09
N SER A 57 -7.11 -15.50 21.20
CA SER A 57 -7.20 -14.11 21.61
C SER A 57 -6.23 -13.26 20.77
N VAL A 58 -6.76 -12.24 20.08
CA VAL A 58 -5.99 -11.48 19.09
C VAL A 58 -6.09 -9.98 19.37
N ALA A 59 -4.94 -9.30 19.29
CA ALA A 59 -4.87 -7.85 19.17
C ALA A 59 -4.39 -7.42 17.79
N VAL A 60 -5.04 -6.40 17.25
CA VAL A 60 -4.51 -5.59 16.14
C VAL A 60 -4.02 -4.28 16.74
N VAL A 61 -2.71 -4.07 16.72
CA VAL A 61 -2.05 -2.84 17.13
C VAL A 61 -1.62 -2.13 15.86
N THR A 62 -2.13 -0.93 15.60
CA THR A 62 -1.90 -0.26 14.31
C THR A 62 -1.58 1.22 14.50
N PRO A 63 -0.62 1.76 13.73
CA PRO A 63 -0.34 3.20 13.73
C PRO A 63 -1.52 4.01 13.17
N ASP A 64 -2.35 3.38 12.34
CA ASP A 64 -3.45 4.03 11.64
C ASP A 64 -4.71 4.15 12.50
N ARG A 65 -5.57 5.10 12.13
CA ARG A 65 -6.93 5.19 12.66
C ARG A 65 -7.87 4.18 12.00
N HIS A 66 -7.70 3.98 10.70
CA HIS A 66 -8.61 3.23 9.84
C HIS A 66 -8.07 1.84 9.55
N LEU A 67 -8.96 0.91 9.22
CA LEU A 67 -8.62 -0.46 8.85
C LEU A 67 -8.74 -0.69 7.35
N GLY A 68 -7.90 -1.55 6.80
CA GLY A 68 -7.93 -1.98 5.40
C GLY A 68 -6.78 -1.49 4.54
N GLY A 69 -5.92 -0.60 5.06
CA GLY A 69 -4.78 -0.05 4.31
C GLY A 69 -5.24 0.63 3.02
N MET A 70 -4.64 0.27 1.89
CA MET A 70 -4.98 0.85 0.58
C MET A 70 -6.41 0.55 0.12
N VAL A 71 -6.96 -0.61 0.49
CA VAL A 71 -8.32 -1.03 0.06
C VAL A 71 -9.38 -0.04 0.56
N SER A 72 -9.22 0.49 1.76
CA SER A 72 -10.05 1.56 2.33
C SER A 72 -9.42 2.95 2.21
N GLY A 73 -8.14 3.02 1.83
CA GLY A 73 -7.35 4.23 1.64
C GLY A 73 -7.35 4.76 0.21
N GLY A 74 -8.29 4.33 -0.64
CA GLY A 74 -8.51 4.87 -1.99
C GLY A 74 -8.42 3.88 -3.14
N LEU A 75 -7.85 2.69 -2.93
CA LEU A 75 -7.76 1.64 -3.96
C LEU A 75 -9.09 0.89 -4.10
N GLY A 76 -10.05 1.53 -4.75
CA GLY A 76 -11.37 0.98 -5.04
C GLY A 76 -11.43 0.13 -6.30
N TRP A 77 -10.53 0.35 -7.26
CA TRP A 77 -10.40 -0.43 -8.49
C TRP A 77 -9.35 -1.54 -8.29
N THR A 78 -9.81 -2.67 -7.75
CA THR A 78 -8.93 -3.74 -7.28
C THR A 78 -8.12 -4.40 -8.40
N ASP A 79 -6.81 -4.52 -8.17
CA ASP A 79 -5.85 -5.23 -9.02
C ASP A 79 -5.85 -6.75 -8.74
N TYR A 80 -6.91 -7.46 -9.14
CA TYR A 80 -7.12 -8.89 -8.80
C TYR A 80 -6.54 -9.90 -9.81
N GLY A 81 -6.24 -9.48 -11.04
CA GLY A 81 -5.79 -10.37 -12.11
C GLY A 81 -6.89 -11.35 -12.54
N LYS A 82 -6.68 -12.65 -12.35
CA LYS A 82 -7.69 -13.69 -12.60
C LYS A 82 -8.50 -13.95 -11.34
N LYS A 83 -9.79 -13.63 -11.37
CA LYS A 83 -10.70 -13.74 -10.22
C LYS A 83 -10.81 -15.17 -9.68
N GLU A 84 -10.59 -16.18 -10.53
CA GLU A 84 -10.72 -17.60 -10.18
C GLU A 84 -9.66 -18.08 -9.19
N VAL A 85 -8.57 -17.32 -9.00
CA VAL A 85 -7.51 -17.65 -8.04
C VAL A 85 -7.67 -16.92 -6.71
N VAL A 86 -8.64 -16.00 -6.60
CA VAL A 86 -8.96 -15.29 -5.37
C VAL A 86 -9.94 -16.13 -4.56
N GLY A 87 -9.46 -16.69 -3.45
CA GLY A 87 -10.22 -17.56 -2.56
C GLY A 87 -10.19 -17.12 -1.11
N GLY A 88 -10.62 -18.01 -0.23
CA GLY A 88 -10.47 -17.87 1.21
C GLY A 88 -11.21 -16.65 1.76
N TYR A 89 -10.58 -15.99 2.72
CA TYR A 89 -11.13 -14.78 3.34
C TYR A 89 -10.95 -13.53 2.47
N SER A 90 -10.04 -13.56 1.50
CA SER A 90 -10.00 -12.53 0.45
C SER A 90 -11.28 -12.53 -0.38
N LEU A 91 -11.75 -13.71 -0.80
CA LEU A 91 -13.05 -13.83 -1.49
C LEU A 91 -14.22 -13.41 -0.60
N GLU A 92 -14.20 -13.77 0.69
CA GLU A 92 -15.24 -13.35 1.65
C GLU A 92 -15.36 -11.82 1.73
N PHE A 93 -14.23 -11.10 1.72
CA PHE A 93 -14.24 -9.64 1.71
C PHE A 93 -15.02 -9.09 0.49
N PHE A 94 -14.71 -9.53 -0.73
CA PHE A 94 -15.42 -9.07 -1.94
C PHE A 94 -16.90 -9.50 -1.97
N GLU A 95 -17.24 -10.66 -1.40
CA GLU A 95 -18.63 -11.08 -1.22
C GLU A 95 -19.38 -10.16 -0.24
N ARG A 96 -18.74 -9.74 0.85
CA ARG A 96 -19.32 -8.80 1.82
C ARG A 96 -19.48 -7.41 1.24
N VAL A 97 -18.49 -6.91 0.50
CA VAL A 97 -18.62 -5.66 -0.26
C VAL A 97 -19.78 -5.77 -1.26
N GLY A 98 -19.89 -6.90 -1.97
CA GLY A 98 -21.02 -7.17 -2.85
C GLY A 98 -22.38 -6.99 -2.15
N LYS A 99 -22.54 -7.53 -0.94
CA LYS A 99 -23.77 -7.40 -0.16
C LYS A 99 -24.14 -5.95 0.15
N LYS A 100 -23.16 -5.08 0.42
CA LYS A 100 -23.37 -3.63 0.64
C LYS A 100 -24.00 -2.95 -0.57
N TYR A 101 -23.75 -3.50 -1.76
CA TYR A 101 -24.32 -3.04 -3.03
C TYR A 101 -25.46 -3.94 -3.56
N GLY A 102 -26.02 -4.83 -2.74
CA GLY A 102 -27.14 -5.70 -3.16
C GLY A 102 -26.78 -6.75 -4.22
N ARG A 103 -25.53 -7.19 -4.30
CA ARG A 103 -25.05 -8.20 -5.27
C ARG A 103 -24.22 -9.31 -4.60
N PRO A 104 -23.98 -10.45 -5.28
CA PRO A 104 -23.23 -11.54 -4.68
C PRO A 104 -21.75 -11.22 -4.41
N ILE A 105 -21.12 -10.39 -5.25
CA ILE A 105 -19.72 -10.02 -5.16
C ILE A 105 -19.48 -8.67 -5.85
N GLU A 106 -18.58 -7.85 -5.32
CA GLU A 106 -18.09 -6.64 -5.97
C GLU A 106 -16.57 -6.50 -5.80
N TRP A 107 -15.91 -6.14 -6.90
CA TRP A 107 -14.46 -5.94 -7.03
C TRP A 107 -14.09 -4.46 -7.14
N HIS A 108 -15.07 -3.60 -7.47
CA HIS A 108 -14.88 -2.16 -7.60
C HIS A 108 -15.78 -1.40 -6.62
N PHE A 109 -15.21 -0.78 -5.61
CA PHE A 109 -15.99 -0.29 -4.47
C PHE A 109 -15.45 1.03 -3.93
N GLU A 110 -16.31 1.72 -3.19
CA GLU A 110 -15.98 2.97 -2.54
C GLU A 110 -15.12 2.69 -1.28
N PRO A 111 -14.11 3.53 -0.98
CA PRO A 111 -13.19 3.29 0.12
C PRO A 111 -13.87 3.12 1.50
N HIS A 112 -14.86 3.96 1.83
CA HIS A 112 -15.60 3.82 3.10
C HIS A 112 -16.37 2.49 3.22
N VAL A 113 -16.83 1.90 2.12
CA VAL A 113 -17.52 0.60 2.13
C VAL A 113 -16.56 -0.52 2.46
N ALA A 114 -15.34 -0.47 1.92
CA ALA A 114 -14.29 -1.40 2.30
C ALA A 114 -13.93 -1.29 3.79
N GLU A 115 -13.79 -0.07 4.30
CA GLU A 115 -13.52 0.18 5.72
C GLU A 115 -14.64 -0.41 6.61
N GLU A 116 -15.91 -0.20 6.24
CA GLU A 116 -17.05 -0.75 6.95
C GLU A 116 -16.97 -2.30 7.03
N VAL A 117 -16.68 -2.97 5.92
CA VAL A 117 -16.55 -4.43 5.88
C VAL A 117 -15.42 -4.93 6.78
N PHE A 118 -14.26 -4.26 6.80
CA PHE A 118 -13.16 -4.64 7.71
C PHE A 118 -13.53 -4.44 9.18
N ASN A 119 -14.20 -3.34 9.51
CA ASN A 119 -14.68 -3.09 10.87
C ASN A 119 -15.69 -4.16 11.32
N GLU A 120 -16.60 -4.58 10.44
CA GLU A 120 -17.53 -5.69 10.69
C GLU A 120 -16.80 -7.01 10.96
N LEU A 121 -15.83 -7.36 10.11
CA LEU A 121 -15.04 -8.59 10.27
C LEU A 121 -14.30 -8.63 11.62
N VAL A 122 -13.66 -7.52 12.01
CA VAL A 122 -12.97 -7.38 13.32
C VAL A 122 -13.96 -7.52 14.47
N LYS A 123 -15.11 -6.84 14.40
CA LYS A 123 -16.14 -6.88 15.44
C LYS A 123 -16.74 -8.28 15.60
N GLU A 124 -17.13 -8.92 14.50
CA GLU A 124 -17.75 -10.25 14.50
C GLU A 124 -16.81 -11.35 15.02
N SER A 125 -15.50 -11.21 14.77
CA SER A 125 -14.50 -12.20 15.19
C SER A 125 -14.00 -12.00 16.62
N GLY A 126 -14.35 -10.89 17.28
CA GLY A 126 -13.89 -10.58 18.63
C GLY A 126 -12.43 -10.13 18.72
N VAL A 127 -11.82 -9.74 17.59
CA VAL A 127 -10.49 -9.14 17.54
C VAL A 127 -10.50 -7.82 18.30
N ARG A 128 -9.48 -7.57 19.13
CA ARG A 128 -9.35 -6.33 19.90
C ARG A 128 -8.48 -5.34 19.14
N LEU A 129 -9.05 -4.21 18.75
CA LEU A 129 -8.37 -3.16 17.99
C LEU A 129 -7.76 -2.10 18.92
N PHE A 130 -6.50 -1.76 18.66
CA PHE A 130 -5.74 -0.69 19.29
C PHE A 130 -5.21 0.26 18.21
N PRO A 131 -6.00 1.25 17.78
CA PRO A 131 -5.63 2.16 16.70
C PRO A 131 -4.74 3.30 17.21
N LYS A 132 -4.06 3.99 16.29
CA LYS A 132 -3.17 5.14 16.58
C LYS A 132 -2.02 4.82 17.55
N LEU A 133 -1.52 3.59 17.53
CA LEU A 133 -0.38 3.16 18.34
C LEU A 133 0.77 2.72 17.44
N ARG A 134 1.78 3.60 17.31
CA ARG A 134 3.04 3.29 16.65
C ARG A 134 3.96 2.49 17.56
N LEU A 135 4.63 1.48 17.00
CA LEU A 135 5.73 0.78 17.64
C LEU A 135 6.80 1.80 18.06
N ARG A 136 7.32 1.73 19.28
CA ARG A 136 8.38 2.63 19.72
C ARG A 136 9.62 2.42 18.86
N GLU A 137 10.12 3.46 18.20
CA GLU A 137 11.25 3.30 17.28
C GLU A 137 12.50 2.73 17.97
N LYS A 138 13.18 1.83 17.26
CA LYS A 138 14.47 1.18 17.61
C LYS A 138 14.47 0.33 18.89
N SER A 139 13.45 0.48 19.74
CA SER A 139 13.40 -0.09 21.08
C SER A 139 12.03 -0.66 21.42
N GLY A 140 11.15 -0.81 20.43
CA GLY A 140 9.79 -1.31 20.62
C GLY A 140 9.71 -2.82 20.77
N VAL A 141 10.69 -3.58 20.29
CA VAL A 141 10.62 -5.05 20.31
C VAL A 141 11.41 -5.61 21.50
N ARG A 142 10.86 -6.64 22.16
CA ARG A 142 11.58 -7.47 23.14
C ARG A 142 11.58 -8.92 22.70
N LYS A 143 12.71 -9.58 22.90
CA LYS A 143 12.93 -10.99 22.55
C LYS A 143 13.55 -11.75 23.71
N SER A 144 13.29 -13.04 23.75
CA SER A 144 14.00 -14.02 24.56
C SER A 144 14.50 -15.13 23.63
N GLY A 145 15.81 -15.21 23.43
CA GLY A 145 16.39 -16.01 22.36
C GLY A 145 15.83 -15.60 20.98
N GLY A 146 15.36 -16.57 20.21
CA GLY A 146 14.73 -16.36 18.90
C GLY A 146 13.26 -15.92 18.94
N ALA A 147 12.60 -15.92 20.11
CA ALA A 147 11.18 -15.61 20.20
C ALA A 147 10.94 -14.16 20.60
N LEU A 148 10.04 -13.47 19.91
CA LEU A 148 9.48 -12.19 20.35
C LEU A 148 8.58 -12.45 21.57
N THR A 149 8.64 -11.58 22.56
CA THR A 149 7.84 -11.69 23.79
C THR A 149 6.85 -10.56 23.95
N GLN A 150 7.20 -9.35 23.48
CA GLN A 150 6.30 -8.21 23.47
C GLN A 150 6.74 -7.15 22.45
N ILE A 151 5.76 -6.34 22.03
CA ILE A 151 6.01 -5.03 21.41
C ILE A 151 5.62 -3.92 22.39
N VAL A 152 6.31 -2.79 22.32
CA VAL A 152 6.11 -1.59 23.14
C VAL A 152 5.88 -0.43 22.19
N VAL A 153 4.79 0.29 22.39
CA VAL A 153 4.39 1.41 21.54
C VAL A 153 4.85 2.75 22.15
N GLU A 154 4.74 3.83 21.38
CA GLU A 154 5.25 5.16 21.75
C GLU A 154 4.71 5.68 23.09
N ASN A 155 3.45 5.38 23.43
CA ASN A 155 2.82 5.83 24.67
C ASN A 155 3.25 5.05 25.93
N GLY A 156 4.07 4.00 25.80
CA GLY A 156 4.49 3.16 26.92
C GLY A 156 3.82 1.80 27.01
N ASP A 157 2.66 1.62 26.39
CA ASP A 157 1.91 0.37 26.51
C ASP A 157 2.68 -0.80 25.89
N ALA A 158 2.56 -1.96 26.53
CA ALA A 158 3.22 -3.19 26.11
C ALA A 158 2.19 -4.26 25.73
N PHE A 159 2.38 -4.84 24.56
CA PHE A 159 1.55 -5.93 24.02
C PHE A 159 2.37 -7.22 24.05
N VAL A 160 2.04 -8.09 25.00
CA VAL A 160 2.63 -9.41 25.19
C VAL A 160 1.91 -10.41 24.29
N GLY A 161 2.68 -11.15 23.50
CA GLY A 161 2.16 -12.09 22.50
C GLY A 161 2.90 -13.42 22.53
N ARG A 162 2.20 -14.50 22.15
CA ARG A 162 2.82 -15.82 21.92
C ARG A 162 3.25 -15.96 20.46
N MET A 163 2.49 -15.36 19.55
CA MET A 163 2.79 -15.20 18.13
C MET A 163 2.67 -13.73 17.72
N PHE A 164 3.45 -13.34 16.73
CA PHE A 164 3.47 -11.99 16.17
C PHE A 164 3.28 -12.03 14.66
N VAL A 165 2.60 -11.02 14.13
CA VAL A 165 2.45 -10.82 12.68
C VAL A 165 2.84 -9.38 12.36
N ASP A 166 3.81 -9.18 11.46
CA ASP A 166 4.09 -7.86 10.90
C ASP A 166 3.34 -7.70 9.57
N ALA A 167 2.21 -7.01 9.64
CA ALA A 167 1.34 -6.72 8.51
C ALA A 167 1.35 -5.24 8.14
N THR A 168 2.40 -4.50 8.46
CA THR A 168 2.60 -3.12 7.99
C THR A 168 3.15 -3.10 6.57
N TYR A 169 2.91 -2.01 5.83
CA TYR A 169 3.54 -1.80 4.52
C TYR A 169 5.05 -1.55 4.65
N GLU A 170 5.52 -1.15 5.83
CA GLU A 170 6.88 -0.70 6.11
C GLU A 170 7.79 -1.77 6.74
N GLY A 171 7.20 -2.77 7.40
CA GLY A 171 7.93 -3.87 8.02
C GLY A 171 8.71 -3.48 9.27
N ASP A 172 8.20 -2.53 10.06
CA ASP A 172 8.92 -2.00 11.21
C ASP A 172 9.09 -3.03 12.34
N LEU A 173 8.12 -3.92 12.53
CA LEU A 173 8.21 -4.95 13.57
C LEU A 173 9.28 -5.98 13.20
N MET A 174 9.30 -6.47 11.96
CA MET A 174 10.32 -7.42 11.51
C MET A 174 11.72 -6.79 11.56
N ALA A 175 11.86 -5.53 11.14
CA ALA A 175 13.14 -4.82 11.15
C ALA A 175 13.66 -4.65 12.59
N GLN A 176 12.82 -4.17 13.50
CA GLN A 176 13.19 -4.00 14.91
C GLN A 176 13.36 -5.33 15.67
N ALA A 177 12.79 -6.43 15.16
CA ALA A 177 13.05 -7.77 15.68
C ALA A 177 14.42 -8.35 15.25
N GLY A 178 15.16 -7.63 14.39
CA GLY A 178 16.46 -8.08 13.86
C GLY A 178 16.34 -9.10 12.73
N VAL A 179 15.19 -9.15 12.05
CA VAL A 179 15.03 -9.94 10.82
C VAL A 179 15.75 -9.23 9.67
N SER A 180 16.46 -9.98 8.84
CA SER A 180 17.13 -9.41 7.67
C SER A 180 16.12 -8.92 6.63
N TYR A 181 16.43 -7.79 5.99
CA TYR A 181 15.61 -7.22 4.92
C TYR A 181 16.47 -6.48 3.89
N THR A 182 15.86 -6.15 2.76
CA THR A 182 16.38 -5.26 1.72
C THR A 182 15.29 -4.28 1.26
N TRP A 183 15.63 -3.37 0.36
CA TRP A 183 14.72 -2.49 -0.38
C TRP A 183 15.45 -1.97 -1.62
N GLY A 184 14.71 -1.36 -2.53
CA GLY A 184 15.21 -0.89 -3.82
C GLY A 184 15.19 -2.00 -4.87
N ARG A 185 16.11 -1.95 -5.82
CA ARG A 185 16.21 -2.93 -6.92
C ARG A 185 17.45 -3.78 -6.75
N GLU A 186 17.28 -5.09 -6.74
CA GLU A 186 18.36 -6.07 -6.88
C GLU A 186 19.02 -5.93 -8.26
N GLY A 187 20.29 -6.37 -8.35
CA GLY A 187 20.99 -6.41 -9.62
C GLY A 187 20.55 -7.63 -10.45
N SER A 188 20.57 -7.53 -11.78
CA SER A 188 20.15 -8.64 -12.66
C SER A 188 20.95 -9.94 -12.45
N SER A 189 22.21 -9.83 -12.01
CA SER A 189 23.06 -10.97 -11.69
C SER A 189 22.84 -11.57 -10.30
N GLU A 190 22.17 -10.87 -9.39
CA GLU A 190 22.01 -11.28 -7.99
C GLU A 190 21.09 -12.51 -7.86
N TYR A 191 19.97 -12.48 -8.59
CA TYR A 191 18.99 -13.58 -8.64
C TYR A 191 18.77 -14.15 -10.05
N GLY A 192 19.56 -13.70 -11.04
CA GLY A 192 19.42 -14.12 -12.44
C GLY A 192 18.15 -13.58 -13.10
N GLU A 193 17.75 -12.35 -12.78
CA GLU A 193 16.49 -11.74 -13.20
C GLU A 193 16.71 -10.76 -14.35
N SER A 194 16.13 -11.03 -15.51
CA SER A 194 16.23 -10.15 -16.68
C SER A 194 15.45 -8.84 -16.53
N LEU A 195 14.50 -8.80 -15.58
CA LEU A 195 13.70 -7.62 -15.29
C LEU A 195 14.28 -6.74 -14.17
N ALA A 196 15.28 -7.22 -13.43
CA ALA A 196 15.83 -6.50 -12.29
C ALA A 196 16.79 -5.36 -12.67
N GLY A 197 17.10 -4.53 -11.67
CA GLY A 197 18.04 -3.41 -11.75
C GLY A 197 17.56 -2.21 -12.56
N VAL A 198 18.49 -1.28 -12.80
CA VAL A 198 18.27 -0.11 -13.66
C VAL A 198 17.86 -0.53 -15.07
N ARG A 199 16.80 0.07 -15.59
CA ARG A 199 16.22 -0.24 -16.90
C ARG A 199 16.83 0.66 -17.98
N GLY A 200 17.05 0.06 -19.16
CA GLY A 200 17.52 0.76 -20.35
C GLY A 200 16.38 1.45 -21.08
N HIS A 201 15.41 0.67 -21.56
CA HIS A 201 14.19 1.13 -22.20
C HIS A 201 12.97 0.70 -21.38
N THR A 202 12.04 1.62 -21.17
CA THR A 202 10.78 1.39 -20.47
C THR A 202 9.62 1.93 -21.31
N PRO A 203 8.63 1.10 -21.69
CA PRO A 203 7.68 1.49 -22.73
C PRO A 203 6.44 2.22 -22.21
N TYR A 204 6.11 2.12 -20.92
CA TYR A 204 4.88 2.71 -20.37
C TYR A 204 5.13 4.01 -19.63
N HIS A 205 4.06 4.82 -19.52
CA HIS A 205 4.08 6.11 -18.82
C HIS A 205 5.24 7.01 -19.28
N GLN A 206 5.51 7.02 -20.59
CA GLN A 206 6.58 7.80 -21.23
C GLN A 206 6.05 9.10 -21.83
N PHE A 207 6.97 10.05 -22.05
CA PHE A 207 6.71 11.26 -22.82
C PHE A 207 6.50 10.89 -24.29
N SER A 208 5.32 11.17 -24.84
CA SER A 208 5.03 10.97 -26.26
C SER A 208 5.48 12.14 -27.15
N ALA A 209 5.90 13.24 -26.54
CA ALA A 209 6.45 14.41 -27.19
C ALA A 209 7.77 14.80 -26.54
N ALA A 210 8.77 15.19 -27.35
CA ALA A 210 10.06 15.62 -26.85
C ALA A 210 9.94 16.97 -26.12
N VAL A 211 10.41 17.02 -24.87
CA VAL A 211 10.45 18.25 -24.06
C VAL A 211 11.84 18.39 -23.46
N SER A 212 12.44 19.56 -23.63
CA SER A 212 13.77 19.83 -23.06
C SER A 212 13.76 19.72 -21.55
N PRO A 213 14.75 19.03 -20.94
CA PRO A 213 14.85 18.89 -19.49
C PRO A 213 15.45 20.13 -18.82
N LEU A 214 15.87 21.16 -19.57
CA LEU A 214 16.62 22.30 -19.07
C LEU A 214 15.83 23.61 -19.09
N ASP A 215 16.12 24.49 -18.15
CA ASP A 215 15.72 25.90 -18.19
C ASP A 215 16.63 26.73 -19.12
N ALA A 216 16.32 28.02 -19.27
CA ALA A 216 17.09 28.93 -20.12
C ALA A 216 18.54 29.15 -19.65
N ALA A 217 18.85 28.83 -18.40
CA ALA A 217 20.20 28.90 -17.82
C ALA A 217 20.95 27.56 -17.91
N GLY A 218 20.36 26.54 -18.55
CA GLY A 218 20.96 25.22 -18.68
C GLY A 218 20.87 24.35 -17.42
N ARG A 219 19.98 24.68 -16.47
CA ARG A 219 19.75 23.89 -15.25
C ARG A 219 18.58 22.93 -15.45
N LEU A 220 18.62 21.77 -14.82
CA LEU A 220 17.49 20.83 -14.86
C LEU A 220 16.22 21.47 -14.30
N LEU A 221 15.09 21.23 -14.97
CA LEU A 221 13.78 21.59 -14.46
C LEU A 221 13.46 20.79 -13.18
N PRO A 222 12.56 21.32 -12.32
CA PRO A 222 12.08 20.57 -11.17
C PRO A 222 11.52 19.19 -11.55
N GLU A 223 11.63 18.24 -10.62
CA GLU A 223 11.19 16.85 -10.79
C GLU A 223 11.92 16.04 -11.87
N ILE A 224 13.06 16.56 -12.35
CA ILE A 224 14.01 15.82 -13.19
C ILE A 224 15.29 15.58 -12.39
N MET A 225 15.66 14.31 -12.29
CA MET A 225 16.92 13.88 -11.68
C MET A 225 18.07 13.94 -12.70
N PRO A 226 19.29 14.24 -12.25
CA PRO A 226 20.48 14.04 -13.07
C PRO A 226 20.55 12.59 -13.55
N ARG A 227 20.94 12.39 -14.81
CA ARG A 227 21.19 11.04 -15.34
C ARG A 227 22.36 10.43 -14.59
N SER A 228 22.14 9.30 -13.93
CA SER A 228 23.21 8.57 -13.24
C SER A 228 24.08 7.80 -14.24
N ALA A 229 25.30 7.46 -13.81
CA ALA A 229 26.20 6.56 -14.54
C ALA A 229 25.86 5.07 -14.34
N ASP A 230 24.69 4.77 -13.75
CA ASP A 230 24.29 3.40 -13.43
C ASP A 230 24.06 2.62 -14.72
N LYS A 231 24.65 1.42 -14.79
CA LYS A 231 24.50 0.54 -15.95
C LYS A 231 23.15 -0.16 -15.91
N VAL A 232 22.61 -0.49 -17.08
CA VAL A 232 21.41 -1.35 -17.18
C VAL A 232 21.67 -2.67 -16.43
N GLY A 233 20.71 -3.06 -15.59
CA GLY A 233 20.79 -4.24 -14.72
C GLY A 233 21.54 -4.02 -13.39
N ALA A 234 22.10 -2.84 -13.13
CA ALA A 234 22.74 -2.55 -11.85
C ALA A 234 21.70 -2.43 -10.71
N ALA A 235 22.10 -2.86 -9.51
CA ALA A 235 21.30 -2.69 -8.29
C ALA A 235 21.31 -1.22 -7.84
N ASP A 236 20.24 -0.78 -7.16
CA ASP A 236 20.22 0.49 -6.44
C ASP A 236 19.22 0.50 -5.26
N LYS A 237 19.29 1.54 -4.42
CA LYS A 237 18.36 1.76 -3.30
C LYS A 237 17.20 2.68 -3.65
N ARG A 238 16.71 2.60 -4.90
CA ARG A 238 15.58 3.40 -5.38
C ARG A 238 14.35 2.49 -5.54
N VAL A 239 13.22 2.95 -5.04
CA VAL A 239 11.93 2.25 -5.16
C VAL A 239 11.04 2.96 -6.17
N GLN A 240 10.07 2.23 -6.72
CA GLN A 240 9.05 2.78 -7.60
C GLN A 240 8.28 3.93 -6.93
N ALA A 241 7.76 4.85 -7.75
CA ALA A 241 7.02 6.00 -7.27
C ALA A 241 5.82 5.63 -6.39
N TYR A 242 5.58 6.43 -5.36
CA TYR A 242 4.34 6.37 -4.59
C TYR A 242 3.35 7.44 -5.04
N ASN A 243 2.12 7.32 -4.56
CA ASN A 243 0.98 8.13 -4.95
C ASN A 243 -0.09 8.12 -3.85
N PHE A 244 -1.19 8.82 -4.02
CA PHE A 244 -2.45 8.59 -3.33
C PHE A 244 -3.52 8.16 -4.35
N ARG A 245 -4.31 7.14 -4.02
CA ARG A 245 -5.45 6.73 -4.87
C ARG A 245 -6.62 7.65 -4.56
N LEU A 246 -6.93 8.57 -5.46
CA LEU A 246 -7.90 9.65 -5.16
C LEU A 246 -9.32 9.20 -5.47
N CYS A 247 -10.26 9.57 -4.59
CA CYS A 247 -11.68 9.43 -4.85
C CYS A 247 -12.25 10.79 -5.26
N MET A 248 -12.60 10.91 -6.55
CA MET A 248 -13.09 12.15 -7.15
C MET A 248 -14.53 12.00 -7.62
N THR A 249 -15.26 13.11 -7.74
CA THR A 249 -16.63 13.11 -8.27
C THR A 249 -16.93 14.35 -9.10
N ARG A 250 -17.89 14.21 -10.02
CA ARG A 250 -18.53 15.33 -10.75
C ARG A 250 -19.88 15.73 -10.17
N THR A 251 -20.41 14.95 -9.23
CA THR A 251 -21.72 15.20 -8.61
C THR A 251 -21.68 16.48 -7.78
N PRO A 252 -22.39 17.57 -8.17
CA PRO A 252 -22.22 18.88 -7.55
C PRO A 252 -22.39 18.90 -6.02
N GLU A 253 -23.35 18.14 -5.50
CA GLU A 253 -23.67 18.05 -4.08
C GLU A 253 -22.57 17.33 -3.28
N ASN A 254 -21.86 16.40 -3.92
CA ASN A 254 -20.78 15.64 -3.31
C ASN A 254 -19.38 16.15 -3.67
N ARG A 255 -19.28 17.21 -4.48
CA ARG A 255 -18.00 17.72 -4.97
C ARG A 255 -17.42 18.77 -4.01
N ALA A 256 -16.31 18.42 -3.36
CA ALA A 256 -15.43 19.37 -2.68
C ALA A 256 -14.47 20.01 -3.70
N ALA A 257 -14.09 21.27 -3.48
CA ALA A 257 -13.15 21.96 -4.36
C ALA A 257 -11.76 21.32 -4.28
N TRP A 258 -10.95 21.49 -5.32
CA TRP A 258 -9.55 21.06 -5.28
C TRP A 258 -8.81 21.74 -4.14
N PRO A 259 -8.08 20.99 -3.30
CA PRO A 259 -7.26 21.58 -2.26
C PRO A 259 -6.17 22.42 -2.92
N ARG A 260 -6.00 23.66 -2.44
CA ARG A 260 -4.82 24.46 -2.77
C ARG A 260 -3.69 24.06 -1.81
N PRO A 261 -2.52 23.62 -2.30
CA PRO A 261 -1.40 23.29 -1.42
C PRO A 261 -1.00 24.47 -0.54
N SER A 262 -0.60 24.18 0.70
CA SER A 262 -0.08 25.18 1.64
C SER A 262 1.17 25.90 1.10
N ARG A 263 1.98 25.19 0.31
CA ARG A 263 3.18 25.70 -0.39
C ARG A 263 3.07 25.44 -1.89
N TYR A 264 2.26 26.24 -2.58
CA TYR A 264 2.07 26.10 -4.02
C TYR A 264 3.08 26.94 -4.82
N GLU A 265 3.95 26.26 -5.56
CA GLU A 265 4.93 26.86 -6.46
C GLU A 265 4.66 26.41 -7.91
N PRO A 266 4.08 27.27 -8.79
CA PRO A 266 3.79 26.89 -10.18
C PRO A 266 5.02 26.44 -10.97
N SER A 267 6.22 26.94 -10.62
CA SER A 267 7.48 26.58 -11.28
C SER A 267 7.83 25.09 -11.11
N ARG A 268 7.33 24.44 -10.05
CA ARG A 268 7.48 22.99 -9.83
C ARG A 268 6.93 22.17 -11.00
N TYR A 269 5.89 22.67 -11.66
CA TYR A 269 5.20 22.01 -12.77
C TYR A 269 5.63 22.56 -14.14
N GLU A 270 6.78 23.23 -14.22
CA GLU A 270 7.28 23.79 -15.49
C GLU A 270 7.43 22.72 -16.58
N LEU A 271 7.88 21.51 -16.23
CA LEU A 271 7.96 20.41 -17.18
C LEU A 271 6.58 20.02 -17.73
N LEU A 272 5.57 19.93 -16.86
CA LEU A 272 4.19 19.64 -17.24
C LEU A 272 3.62 20.77 -18.12
N ALA A 273 3.89 22.03 -17.78
CA ALA A 273 3.47 23.20 -18.56
C ALA A 273 3.99 23.16 -20.01
N ARG A 274 5.22 22.69 -20.21
CA ARG A 274 5.81 22.50 -21.55
C ARG A 274 5.27 21.26 -22.26
N TYR A 275 5.00 20.21 -21.51
CA TYR A 275 4.55 18.94 -22.07
C TYR A 275 3.11 18.99 -22.60
N LEU A 276 2.18 19.64 -21.89
CA LEU A 276 0.76 19.61 -22.26
C LEU A 276 0.49 20.12 -23.70
N PRO A 277 1.00 21.28 -24.14
CA PRO A 277 0.80 21.72 -25.53
C PRO A 277 1.46 20.79 -26.56
N ALA A 278 2.64 20.24 -26.23
CA ALA A 278 3.34 19.30 -27.11
C ALA A 278 2.60 17.95 -27.24
N LEU A 279 2.00 17.48 -26.14
CA LEU A 279 1.13 16.31 -26.11
C LEU A 279 -0.13 16.55 -26.93
N GLU A 280 -0.79 17.70 -26.76
CA GLU A 280 -2.00 18.05 -27.52
C GLU A 280 -1.72 18.09 -29.03
N ALA A 281 -0.61 18.71 -29.42
CA ALA A 281 -0.15 18.73 -30.82
C ALA A 281 0.14 17.32 -31.37
N THR A 282 0.74 16.45 -30.54
CA THR A 282 1.06 15.07 -30.91
C THR A 282 -0.20 14.21 -31.07
N LEU A 283 -1.18 14.39 -30.18
CA LEU A 283 -2.45 13.63 -30.21
C LEU A 283 -3.45 14.16 -31.23
N GLN A 284 -3.27 15.40 -31.73
CA GLN A 284 -4.16 16.05 -32.69
C GLN A 284 -5.63 16.11 -32.23
N ARG A 285 -5.85 16.20 -30.91
CA ARG A 285 -7.16 16.37 -30.28
C ARG A 285 -7.04 17.10 -28.95
N PRO A 286 -8.12 17.71 -28.44
CA PRO A 286 -8.13 18.26 -27.10
C PRO A 286 -7.72 17.21 -26.05
N LEU A 287 -6.92 17.65 -25.07
CA LEU A 287 -6.56 16.81 -23.93
C LEU A 287 -7.76 16.59 -23.01
N THR A 288 -7.75 15.43 -22.36
CA THR A 288 -8.71 15.00 -21.33
C THR A 288 -7.96 14.65 -20.05
N ILE A 289 -8.68 14.56 -18.92
CA ILE A 289 -8.10 14.12 -17.65
C ILE A 289 -7.38 12.76 -17.79
N ASN A 290 -7.92 11.88 -18.64
CA ASN A 290 -7.36 10.54 -18.87
C ASN A 290 -6.01 10.54 -19.59
N ASP A 291 -5.57 11.67 -20.16
CA ASP A 291 -4.23 11.81 -20.76
C ASP A 291 -3.13 12.08 -19.72
N VAL A 292 -3.52 12.51 -18.51
CA VAL A 292 -2.60 12.96 -17.45
C VAL A 292 -2.79 12.23 -16.12
N MET A 293 -3.88 11.48 -15.94
CA MET A 293 -4.12 10.58 -14.82
C MET A 293 -5.20 9.57 -15.20
N LYS A 294 -5.28 8.41 -14.53
CA LYS A 294 -6.33 7.42 -14.80
C LYS A 294 -7.50 7.67 -13.86
N ALA A 295 -8.68 8.03 -14.36
CA ALA A 295 -9.87 8.24 -13.53
C ALA A 295 -10.91 7.12 -13.76
N ASP A 296 -10.70 5.96 -13.13
CA ASP A 296 -11.60 4.81 -13.26
C ASP A 296 -12.90 5.05 -12.49
N ILE A 297 -14.06 4.89 -13.14
CA ILE A 297 -15.36 5.15 -12.52
C ILE A 297 -15.74 4.00 -11.57
N LEU A 298 -16.06 4.35 -10.32
CA LEU A 298 -16.62 3.49 -9.30
C LEU A 298 -18.15 3.68 -9.19
N GLN A 299 -18.73 3.07 -8.16
CA GLN A 299 -20.13 3.25 -7.79
C GLN A 299 -20.45 4.73 -7.50
N HIS A 300 -21.73 5.10 -7.67
CA HIS A 300 -22.26 6.43 -7.38
C HIS A 300 -21.53 7.61 -8.06
N GLY A 301 -20.89 7.37 -9.21
CA GLY A 301 -20.21 8.42 -9.99
C GLY A 301 -18.93 8.94 -9.32
N LYS A 302 -18.33 8.13 -8.45
CA LYS A 302 -17.01 8.37 -7.86
C LYS A 302 -15.91 7.75 -8.71
N THR A 303 -14.65 7.98 -8.34
CA THR A 303 -13.51 7.38 -9.03
C THR A 303 -12.56 6.66 -8.10
N ASP A 304 -11.83 5.72 -8.66
CA ASP A 304 -10.48 5.42 -8.22
C ASP A 304 -9.53 6.10 -9.20
N THR A 305 -8.71 7.03 -8.72
CA THR A 305 -7.80 7.79 -9.57
C THR A 305 -6.34 7.48 -9.26
N ASN A 306 -5.61 7.13 -10.32
CA ASN A 306 -4.22 6.70 -10.28
C ASN A 306 -3.36 7.39 -11.35
N ASN A 307 -2.08 7.08 -11.37
CA ASN A 307 -1.14 7.51 -12.39
C ASN A 307 -1.54 7.07 -13.81
N ASN A 308 -1.47 8.00 -14.76
CA ASN A 308 -1.43 7.72 -16.19
C ASN A 308 -0.62 8.77 -16.95
N GLY A 309 0.05 8.37 -18.02
CA GLY A 309 0.91 9.28 -18.79
C GLY A 309 2.29 9.55 -18.15
N ALA A 310 3.00 10.54 -18.70
CA ALA A 310 4.42 10.80 -18.40
C ALA A 310 4.68 11.63 -17.13
N PHE A 311 3.78 12.57 -16.85
CA PHE A 311 3.83 13.46 -15.69
C PHE A 311 2.44 13.48 -15.08
N SER A 312 2.30 12.81 -13.94
CA SER A 312 1.02 12.44 -13.36
C SER A 312 1.11 12.40 -11.83
N THR A 313 0.15 11.75 -11.18
CA THR A 313 -0.01 11.66 -9.73
C THR A 313 1.08 10.84 -9.04
N ASP A 314 1.84 10.00 -9.76
CA ASP A 314 3.02 9.37 -9.19
C ASP A 314 4.13 10.40 -8.93
N TYR A 315 4.58 10.47 -7.69
CA TYR A 315 5.70 11.34 -7.32
C TYR A 315 7.04 10.63 -7.55
N ILE A 316 7.46 10.58 -8.81
CA ILE A 316 8.70 9.90 -9.24
C ILE A 316 9.92 10.51 -8.52
N GLY A 317 10.70 9.66 -7.85
CA GLY A 317 11.86 10.07 -7.05
C GLY A 317 11.57 10.50 -5.62
N GLY A 318 10.31 10.70 -5.26
CA GLY A 318 9.91 11.19 -3.93
C GLY A 318 10.00 10.13 -2.81
N SER A 319 10.14 8.85 -3.16
CA SER A 319 9.95 7.73 -2.23
C SER A 319 11.23 7.06 -1.72
N TYR A 320 12.42 7.46 -2.19
CA TYR A 320 13.64 6.65 -2.00
C TYR A 320 14.06 6.45 -0.54
N GLU A 321 13.84 7.45 0.31
CA GLU A 321 14.19 7.41 1.73
C GLU A 321 13.07 6.79 2.59
N TYR A 322 11.89 6.51 2.02
CA TYR A 322 10.74 6.02 2.78
C TYR A 322 10.94 4.61 3.36
N PRO A 323 11.45 3.62 2.60
CA PRO A 323 11.51 2.23 3.07
C PRO A 323 12.22 2.07 4.41
N ASP A 324 13.36 2.73 4.57
CA ASP A 324 14.19 2.60 5.77
C ASP A 324 14.24 3.87 6.66
N GLY A 325 13.43 4.88 6.32
CA GLY A 325 13.33 6.11 7.09
C GLY A 325 12.68 5.90 8.47
N ASP A 326 13.06 6.76 9.42
CA ASP A 326 12.36 6.88 10.70
C ASP A 326 10.98 7.54 10.52
N TYR A 327 10.19 7.58 11.60
CA TYR A 327 8.84 8.13 11.56
C TYR A 327 8.79 9.60 11.13
N ALA A 328 9.78 10.40 11.51
CA ALA A 328 9.87 11.80 11.07
C ALA A 328 10.13 11.90 9.56
N THR A 329 11.03 11.07 9.04
CA THR A 329 11.37 10.98 7.62
C THR A 329 10.16 10.56 6.79
N ARG A 330 9.46 9.50 7.21
CA ARG A 330 8.25 9.03 6.52
C ARG A 330 7.11 10.05 6.56
N ALA A 331 6.92 10.74 7.69
CA ALA A 331 5.92 11.81 7.79
C ALA A 331 6.24 12.97 6.83
N ARG A 332 7.51 13.39 6.75
CA ARG A 332 7.96 14.41 5.79
C ARG A 332 7.72 13.98 4.35
N ILE A 333 8.05 12.73 4.02
CA ILE A 333 7.85 12.18 2.67
C ILE A 333 6.36 12.11 2.34
N GLY A 334 5.52 11.62 3.26
CA GLY A 334 4.06 11.59 3.08
C GLY A 334 3.49 12.98 2.81
N GLN A 335 3.90 13.97 3.60
CA GLN A 335 3.50 15.37 3.38
C GLN A 335 3.97 15.92 2.03
N ALA A 336 5.19 15.60 1.60
CA ALA A 336 5.70 16.00 0.29
C ALA A 336 4.88 15.39 -0.87
N HIS A 337 4.36 14.16 -0.71
CA HIS A 337 3.46 13.53 -1.67
C HIS A 337 2.08 14.21 -1.70
N VAL A 338 1.53 14.57 -0.54
CA VAL A 338 0.29 15.37 -0.47
C VAL A 338 0.49 16.68 -1.24
N GLU A 339 1.56 17.42 -0.93
CA GLU A 339 1.85 18.71 -1.58
C GLU A 339 2.07 18.58 -3.10
N TYR A 340 2.77 17.54 -3.54
CA TYR A 340 2.99 17.26 -4.96
C TYR A 340 1.67 17.01 -5.70
N ILE A 341 0.81 16.14 -5.18
CA ILE A 341 -0.41 15.73 -5.88
C ILE A 341 -1.46 16.84 -5.80
N GLN A 342 -1.65 17.48 -4.64
CA GLN A 342 -2.54 18.63 -4.53
C GLN A 342 -2.10 19.75 -5.48
N GLY A 343 -0.79 20.00 -5.59
CA GLY A 343 -0.28 21.02 -6.50
C GLY A 343 -0.44 20.65 -7.96
N PHE A 344 -0.34 19.36 -8.31
CA PHE A 344 -0.61 18.86 -9.65
C PHE A 344 -2.07 19.08 -10.04
N LEU A 345 -3.02 18.70 -9.17
CA LEU A 345 -4.45 18.91 -9.40
C LEU A 345 -4.79 20.41 -9.51
N TYR A 346 -4.25 21.21 -8.58
CA TYR A 346 -4.46 22.65 -8.58
C TYR A 346 -3.87 23.33 -9.82
N PHE A 347 -2.66 22.94 -10.24
CA PHE A 347 -2.01 23.41 -11.46
C PHE A 347 -2.88 23.14 -12.69
N LEU A 348 -3.32 21.89 -12.88
CA LEU A 348 -4.18 21.51 -14.00
C LEU A 348 -5.51 22.28 -14.00
N ALA A 349 -6.06 22.58 -12.82
CA ALA A 349 -7.30 23.33 -12.70
C ALA A 349 -7.13 24.85 -12.88
N THR A 350 -5.96 25.44 -12.67
CA THR A 350 -5.84 26.91 -12.49
C THR A 350 -4.78 27.62 -13.31
N ASP A 351 -3.70 26.96 -13.75
CA ASP A 351 -2.62 27.61 -14.48
C ASP A 351 -3.03 27.92 -15.93
N ALA A 352 -2.80 29.16 -16.38
CA ALA A 352 -3.20 29.63 -17.70
C ALA A 352 -2.48 28.94 -18.87
N ARG A 353 -1.38 28.24 -18.60
CA ARG A 353 -0.61 27.47 -19.60
C ARG A 353 -1.20 26.07 -19.85
N VAL A 354 -2.15 25.63 -19.03
CA VAL A 354 -2.87 24.36 -19.24
C VAL A 354 -3.88 24.55 -20.38
N PRO A 355 -3.98 23.61 -21.35
CA PRO A 355 -4.99 23.68 -22.40
C PRO A 355 -6.41 23.87 -21.84
N ALA A 356 -7.17 24.79 -22.44
CA ALA A 356 -8.43 25.26 -21.88
C ALA A 356 -9.47 24.13 -21.69
N SER A 357 -9.50 23.16 -22.61
CA SER A 357 -10.33 21.95 -22.53
C SER A 357 -10.04 21.13 -21.27
N LEU A 358 -8.76 20.81 -21.03
CA LEU A 358 -8.30 20.06 -19.86
C LEU A 358 -8.58 20.83 -18.56
N SER A 359 -8.28 22.13 -18.53
CA SER A 359 -8.56 22.96 -17.36
C SER A 359 -10.06 23.02 -17.03
N ALA A 360 -10.92 23.14 -18.05
CA ALA A 360 -12.37 23.12 -17.87
C ALA A 360 -12.87 21.77 -17.35
N GLU A 361 -12.36 20.66 -17.88
CA GLU A 361 -12.68 19.32 -17.38
C GLU A 361 -12.23 19.15 -15.93
N MET A 362 -11.01 19.55 -15.59
CA MET A 362 -10.50 19.47 -14.22
C MET A 362 -11.35 20.28 -13.23
N LYS A 363 -11.85 21.45 -13.61
CA LYS A 363 -12.77 22.25 -12.78
C LYS A 363 -14.14 21.59 -12.58
N ALA A 364 -14.53 20.66 -13.46
CA ALA A 364 -15.77 19.90 -13.30
C ALA A 364 -15.63 18.75 -12.28
N TRP A 365 -14.40 18.35 -11.97
CA TRP A 365 -14.08 17.35 -10.95
C TRP A 365 -13.70 18.00 -9.60
N GLY A 366 -13.75 17.20 -8.54
CA GLY A 366 -13.29 17.55 -7.21
C GLY A 366 -13.28 16.33 -6.30
N LEU A 367 -12.83 16.48 -5.05
CA LEU A 367 -12.82 15.38 -4.07
C LEU A 367 -14.24 15.04 -3.62
N CYS A 368 -14.47 13.80 -3.20
CA CYS A 368 -15.76 13.34 -2.68
C CYS A 368 -15.99 13.79 -1.22
N ARG A 369 -17.06 14.54 -0.94
CA ARG A 369 -17.39 15.04 0.41
C ARG A 369 -17.73 13.93 1.40
N ASP A 370 -18.21 12.80 0.91
CA ASP A 370 -18.60 11.65 1.72
C ASP A 370 -17.48 10.61 1.89
N GLU A 371 -16.32 10.81 1.28
CA GLU A 371 -15.13 10.00 1.51
C GLU A 371 -14.13 10.75 2.38
N PHE A 372 -13.37 10.01 3.19
CA PHE A 372 -12.25 10.53 3.99
C PHE A 372 -12.64 11.79 4.80
N THR A 373 -13.80 11.71 5.46
CA THR A 373 -14.48 12.87 6.08
C THR A 373 -13.72 13.47 7.25
N ASP A 374 -12.72 12.78 7.79
CA ASP A 374 -11.86 13.22 8.89
C ASP A 374 -10.45 13.65 8.46
N THR A 375 -10.19 13.71 7.15
CA THR A 375 -8.93 14.15 6.52
C THR A 375 -9.19 15.14 5.38
N ASP A 376 -10.19 16.00 5.53
CA ASP A 376 -10.58 17.01 4.53
C ASP A 376 -10.78 16.40 3.12
N HIS A 377 -11.38 15.20 3.07
CA HIS A 377 -11.66 14.43 1.85
C HIS A 377 -10.41 13.90 1.13
N TRP A 378 -9.23 14.01 1.74
CA TRP A 378 -7.99 13.47 1.21
C TRP A 378 -7.78 12.02 1.67
N PRO A 379 -7.41 11.07 0.80
CA PRO A 379 -7.14 9.70 1.22
C PRO A 379 -6.04 9.65 2.30
N TYR A 380 -6.28 8.93 3.40
CA TYR A 380 -5.35 8.88 4.53
C TYR A 380 -4.14 7.98 4.29
N GLN A 381 -4.19 7.07 3.31
CA GLN A 381 -3.15 6.09 3.06
C GLN A 381 -2.28 6.51 1.87
N LEU A 382 -0.99 6.73 2.13
CA LEU A 382 0.01 6.82 1.06
C LEU A 382 0.11 5.44 0.38
N TYR A 383 0.06 5.42 -0.96
CA TYR A 383 0.18 4.21 -1.76
C TYR A 383 1.62 3.74 -1.83
N VAL A 384 2.08 3.19 -0.71
CA VAL A 384 3.33 2.47 -0.55
C VAL A 384 3.24 1.17 -1.35
N ARG A 385 3.81 1.16 -2.55
CA ARG A 385 3.85 -0.04 -3.39
C ARG A 385 4.90 -1.04 -2.94
N GLU A 386 5.94 -0.54 -2.30
CA GLU A 386 7.08 -1.35 -1.88
C GLU A 386 7.92 -0.59 -0.87
N ALA A 387 8.18 -1.18 0.29
CA ALA A 387 9.12 -0.66 1.28
C ALA A 387 10.20 -1.71 1.57
N ARG A 388 10.40 -2.08 2.84
CA ARG A 388 11.29 -3.19 3.20
C ARG A 388 10.71 -4.50 2.69
N ARG A 389 11.56 -5.36 2.15
CA ARG A 389 11.26 -6.75 1.78
C ARG A 389 12.15 -7.65 2.61
N MET A 390 11.56 -8.63 3.30
CA MET A 390 12.31 -9.58 4.14
C MET A 390 13.32 -10.38 3.31
N ILE A 391 14.45 -10.76 3.92
CA ILE A 391 15.34 -11.81 3.40
C ILE A 391 15.17 -13.03 4.33
N GLY A 392 14.16 -13.84 4.03
CA GLY A 392 13.68 -14.93 4.87
C GLY A 392 14.24 -16.30 4.51
N GLU A 393 13.45 -17.35 4.81
CA GLU A 393 13.74 -18.75 4.43
C GLU A 393 13.74 -18.96 2.90
N TYR A 394 12.99 -18.13 2.17
CA TYR A 394 12.90 -18.20 0.72
C TYR A 394 12.62 -16.83 0.10
N VAL A 395 13.48 -16.39 -0.81
CA VAL A 395 13.26 -15.17 -1.58
C VAL A 395 12.58 -15.55 -2.90
N MET A 396 11.30 -15.21 -3.05
CA MET A 396 10.61 -15.30 -4.34
C MET A 396 11.30 -14.38 -5.37
N SER A 397 11.49 -14.87 -6.59
CA SER A 397 12.19 -14.17 -7.68
C SER A 397 11.43 -14.33 -9.00
N GLN A 398 11.89 -13.68 -10.06
CA GLN A 398 11.27 -13.69 -11.39
C GLN A 398 10.94 -15.10 -11.89
N LYS A 399 11.81 -16.08 -11.64
CA LYS A 399 11.58 -17.47 -12.07
C LYS A 399 10.33 -18.07 -11.42
N ASP A 400 9.98 -17.66 -10.19
CA ASP A 400 8.84 -18.19 -9.45
C ASP A 400 7.50 -17.74 -10.02
N ILE A 401 7.49 -16.62 -10.73
CA ILE A 401 6.28 -16.03 -11.34
C ILE A 401 6.21 -16.27 -12.86
N GLN A 402 7.25 -16.88 -13.47
CA GLN A 402 7.33 -17.11 -14.92
C GLN A 402 7.64 -18.56 -15.34
N ALA A 403 8.43 -19.31 -14.56
CA ALA A 403 8.90 -20.64 -14.94
C ALA A 403 8.56 -21.72 -13.92
N GLU A 404 8.85 -21.48 -12.64
CA GLU A 404 8.63 -22.39 -11.53
C GLU A 404 7.29 -22.09 -10.84
N LEU A 405 6.17 -22.19 -11.57
CA LEU A 405 4.86 -21.68 -11.10
C LEU A 405 4.22 -22.48 -9.95
N THR A 406 4.74 -23.68 -9.64
CA THR A 406 4.23 -24.56 -8.58
C THR A 406 5.20 -24.64 -7.41
N LYS A 407 4.66 -24.84 -6.21
CA LYS A 407 5.36 -24.86 -4.93
C LYS A 407 4.83 -26.00 -4.06
N PRO A 408 5.71 -26.81 -3.45
CA PRO A 408 5.29 -27.93 -2.60
C PRO A 408 4.53 -27.46 -1.35
N ASP A 409 4.76 -26.22 -0.93
CA ASP A 409 4.26 -25.59 0.29
C ASP A 409 3.29 -24.43 -0.02
N ALA A 410 2.52 -24.52 -1.10
CA ALA A 410 1.60 -23.46 -1.52
C ALA A 410 0.51 -23.14 -0.47
N ILE A 411 0.34 -21.85 -0.17
CA ILE A 411 -0.71 -21.28 0.69
C ILE A 411 -1.77 -20.47 -0.07
N GLY A 412 -1.55 -20.24 -1.36
CA GLY A 412 -2.47 -19.48 -2.19
C GLY A 412 -1.92 -19.27 -3.60
N MET A 413 -2.53 -18.34 -4.34
CA MET A 413 -2.16 -18.04 -5.72
C MET A 413 -2.14 -16.54 -6.02
N GLY A 414 -1.21 -16.12 -6.89
CA GLY A 414 -1.15 -14.80 -7.50
C GLY A 414 -1.42 -14.88 -9.01
N SER A 415 -1.89 -13.79 -9.60
CA SER A 415 -2.16 -13.75 -11.06
C SER A 415 -2.23 -12.36 -11.69
N TYR A 416 -2.00 -11.30 -10.91
CA TYR A 416 -1.95 -9.95 -11.45
C TYR A 416 -0.66 -9.76 -12.26
N ASN A 417 -0.65 -8.85 -13.24
CA ASN A 417 0.57 -8.62 -14.02
C ASN A 417 1.72 -8.15 -13.11
N SER A 418 2.95 -8.46 -13.48
CA SER A 418 4.14 -7.94 -12.81
C SER A 418 4.30 -6.47 -13.21
N ASP A 419 3.87 -5.55 -12.34
CA ASP A 419 3.93 -4.11 -12.57
C ASP A 419 4.78 -3.36 -11.52
N SER A 420 5.78 -2.65 -12.00
CA SER A 420 6.51 -1.63 -11.24
C SER A 420 6.35 -0.30 -11.95
N HIS A 421 6.04 0.74 -11.19
CA HIS A 421 5.96 2.10 -11.71
C HIS A 421 7.36 2.69 -11.92
N ASN A 422 7.41 3.82 -12.63
CA ASN A 422 8.66 4.55 -12.87
C ASN A 422 9.37 4.89 -11.55
N VAL A 423 10.68 4.69 -11.55
CA VAL A 423 11.60 4.97 -10.44
C VAL A 423 12.24 6.33 -10.62
N GLN A 424 12.61 6.70 -11.86
CA GLN A 424 13.33 7.94 -12.17
C GLN A 424 12.67 8.72 -13.30
N ARG A 425 12.86 10.04 -13.29
CA ARG A 425 12.64 10.94 -14.41
C ARG A 425 13.95 11.66 -14.68
N ARG A 426 14.49 11.55 -15.89
CA ARG A 426 15.87 11.98 -16.21
C ARG A 426 15.99 12.47 -17.65
N PRO A 427 17.04 13.22 -18.02
CA PRO A 427 17.34 13.52 -19.43
C PRO A 427 17.60 12.24 -20.22
N THR A 428 17.25 12.21 -21.52
CA THR A 428 17.65 11.19 -22.51
C THR A 428 19.18 11.10 -22.66
N PRO A 429 19.76 10.03 -23.27
CA PRO A 429 21.21 9.86 -23.31
C PRO A 429 21.95 10.99 -24.03
N ASP A 430 21.32 11.60 -25.02
CA ASP A 430 21.81 12.77 -25.76
C ASP A 430 21.51 14.12 -25.05
N GLY A 431 20.78 14.08 -23.92
CA GLY A 431 20.43 15.24 -23.11
C GLY A 431 19.38 16.18 -23.71
N THR A 432 18.75 15.81 -24.84
CA THR A 432 17.88 16.71 -25.59
C THR A 432 16.42 16.70 -25.11
N ALA A 433 15.97 15.59 -24.52
CA ALA A 433 14.61 15.41 -24.03
C ALA A 433 14.59 14.79 -22.62
N VAL A 434 13.41 14.69 -22.02
CA VAL A 434 13.16 13.96 -20.77
C VAL A 434 12.60 12.56 -21.05
N GLU A 435 12.96 11.59 -20.22
CA GLU A 435 12.41 10.23 -20.21
C GLU A 435 12.07 9.82 -18.77
N ASN A 436 11.15 8.87 -18.62
CA ASN A 436 10.97 8.16 -17.35
C ASN A 436 11.67 6.80 -17.43
N GLU A 437 12.17 6.30 -16.30
CA GLU A 437 12.85 5.01 -16.19
C GLU A 437 12.30 4.22 -15.00
N GLY A 438 12.37 2.90 -15.09
CA GLY A 438 12.10 1.98 -13.99
C GLY A 438 10.77 1.24 -14.12
N ASP A 439 9.89 1.69 -15.01
CA ASP A 439 8.64 0.98 -15.28
C ASP A 439 8.90 -0.42 -15.86
N MET A 440 8.12 -1.37 -15.36
CA MET A 440 8.07 -2.75 -15.81
C MET A 440 6.60 -3.14 -15.82
N GLN A 441 6.07 -3.61 -16.95
CA GLN A 441 4.74 -4.24 -17.00
C GLN A 441 4.83 -5.51 -17.83
N VAL A 442 4.79 -6.66 -17.14
CA VAL A 442 4.98 -7.98 -17.76
C VAL A 442 3.82 -8.89 -17.36
N PRO A 443 3.13 -9.53 -18.33
CA PRO A 443 2.07 -10.45 -18.00
C PRO A 443 2.61 -11.67 -17.27
N VAL A 444 1.81 -12.21 -16.35
CA VAL A 444 2.12 -13.46 -15.66
C VAL A 444 1.04 -14.50 -15.92
N THR A 445 1.43 -15.77 -15.78
CA THR A 445 0.46 -16.85 -15.62
C THR A 445 0.21 -17.04 -14.12
N PRO A 446 -1.00 -17.45 -13.68
CA PRO A 446 -1.21 -17.73 -12.27
C PRO A 446 -0.14 -18.63 -11.68
N TYR A 447 0.38 -18.24 -10.53
CA TYR A 447 1.50 -18.89 -9.85
C TYR A 447 1.15 -19.14 -8.38
N GLN A 448 1.76 -20.16 -7.78
CA GLN A 448 1.55 -20.51 -6.38
C GLN A 448 2.41 -19.64 -5.46
N ILE A 449 1.82 -19.25 -4.34
CA ILE A 449 2.44 -18.47 -3.26
C ILE A 449 2.91 -19.47 -2.18
N PRO A 450 4.23 -19.67 -1.97
CA PRO A 450 4.73 -20.64 -1.00
C PRO A 450 4.70 -20.12 0.45
N TYR A 451 4.41 -20.98 1.42
CA TYR A 451 4.39 -20.66 2.85
C TYR A 451 5.71 -20.03 3.32
N ARG A 452 6.85 -20.59 2.89
CA ARG A 452 8.19 -20.17 3.33
C ARG A 452 8.58 -18.74 2.97
N MET A 453 7.90 -18.06 2.04
CA MET A 453 8.23 -16.67 1.70
C MET A 453 7.86 -15.67 2.80
N MET A 454 6.88 -16.00 3.66
CA MET A 454 6.46 -15.13 4.78
C MET A 454 7.19 -15.47 6.09
N LEU A 455 8.21 -16.33 6.05
CA LEU A 455 8.95 -16.77 7.22
C LEU A 455 10.32 -16.08 7.32
N PRO A 456 10.65 -15.47 8.46
CA PRO A 456 12.01 -15.06 8.75
C PRO A 456 12.90 -16.29 8.88
N LYS A 457 14.21 -16.12 8.72
CA LYS A 457 15.16 -17.18 9.02
C LYS A 457 14.96 -17.65 10.46
N ARG A 458 14.98 -18.97 10.70
CA ARG A 458 14.75 -19.55 12.05
C ARG A 458 15.64 -18.93 13.13
N THR A 459 16.89 -18.63 12.79
CA THR A 459 17.87 -18.02 13.71
C THR A 459 17.53 -16.57 14.09
N GLN A 460 16.65 -15.91 13.36
CA GLN A 460 16.26 -14.51 13.56
C GLN A 460 14.94 -14.39 14.30
N ALA A 461 13.93 -15.19 13.97
CA ALA A 461 12.67 -15.18 14.69
C ALA A 461 11.92 -16.52 14.54
N THR A 462 11.37 -17.05 15.65
CA THR A 462 10.68 -18.35 15.66
C THR A 462 9.15 -18.24 15.76
N ASN A 463 8.61 -17.07 16.07
CA ASN A 463 7.19 -16.82 16.30
C ASN A 463 6.66 -15.56 15.57
N LEU A 464 7.28 -15.20 14.45
CA LEU A 464 6.92 -14.04 13.63
C LEU A 464 6.55 -14.46 12.21
N LEU A 465 5.41 -13.97 11.72
CA LEU A 465 4.95 -14.12 10.33
C LEU A 465 4.91 -12.73 9.66
N VAL A 466 5.28 -12.66 8.37
CA VAL A 466 5.39 -11.38 7.65
C VAL A 466 4.58 -11.44 6.34
N PRO A 467 3.26 -11.20 6.37
CA PRO A 467 2.39 -11.33 5.19
C PRO A 467 2.42 -10.16 4.20
N VAL A 468 3.03 -9.02 4.54
CA VAL A 468 3.09 -7.83 3.65
C VAL A 468 4.51 -7.63 3.15
N CYS A 469 5.45 -7.39 4.07
CA CYS A 469 6.87 -7.24 3.75
C CYS A 469 7.59 -8.59 3.56
N PHE A 470 6.88 -9.59 3.03
CA PHE A 470 7.39 -10.95 2.80
C PHE A 470 8.65 -10.96 1.93
N SER A 471 9.28 -12.12 1.85
CA SER A 471 10.55 -12.28 1.16
C SER A 471 10.40 -12.48 -0.34
N ALA A 472 10.76 -11.44 -1.10
CA ALA A 472 10.81 -11.44 -2.55
C ALA A 472 11.79 -10.39 -3.09
N THR A 473 12.28 -10.60 -4.31
CA THR A 473 12.98 -9.56 -5.10
C THR A 473 12.01 -8.47 -5.52
N HIS A 474 12.50 -7.30 -5.91
CA HIS A 474 11.69 -6.21 -6.47
C HIS A 474 10.78 -6.69 -7.63
N VAL A 475 11.34 -7.52 -8.51
CA VAL A 475 10.62 -8.08 -9.66
C VAL A 475 9.47 -8.97 -9.20
N ALA A 476 9.70 -9.95 -8.31
CA ALA A 476 8.63 -10.82 -7.84
C ALA A 476 7.60 -10.08 -6.96
N TYR A 477 8.06 -9.11 -6.15
CA TYR A 477 7.20 -8.31 -5.29
C TYR A 477 6.15 -7.53 -6.09
N SER A 478 6.53 -7.03 -7.27
CA SER A 478 5.67 -6.25 -8.18
C SER A 478 4.29 -6.85 -8.45
N THR A 479 4.17 -8.18 -8.51
CA THR A 479 2.89 -8.89 -8.73
C THR A 479 2.29 -9.43 -7.43
N LEU A 480 3.12 -9.76 -6.43
CA LEU A 480 2.68 -10.36 -5.16
C LEU A 480 2.06 -9.35 -4.20
N ARG A 481 2.39 -8.06 -4.34
CA ARG A 481 1.99 -6.95 -3.45
C ARG A 481 0.53 -6.50 -3.58
N MET A 482 -0.28 -7.18 -4.37
CA MET A 482 -1.66 -6.78 -4.60
C MET A 482 -2.53 -7.12 -3.39
N GLU A 483 -3.50 -6.26 -3.07
CA GLU A 483 -4.33 -6.39 -1.87
C GLU A 483 -5.07 -7.74 -1.74
N PRO A 484 -5.60 -8.36 -2.82
CA PRO A 484 -6.13 -9.72 -2.73
C PRO A 484 -5.07 -10.74 -2.30
N GLN A 485 -3.86 -10.63 -2.82
CA GLN A 485 -2.74 -11.52 -2.46
C GLN A 485 -2.28 -11.28 -1.03
N TYR A 486 -2.20 -10.02 -0.57
CA TYR A 486 -1.97 -9.71 0.85
C TYR A 486 -3.03 -10.34 1.76
N MET A 487 -4.31 -10.27 1.41
CA MET A 487 -5.38 -10.94 2.16
C MET A 487 -5.22 -12.47 2.17
N ILE A 488 -4.84 -13.08 1.04
CA ILE A 488 -4.58 -14.53 0.95
C ILE A 488 -3.41 -14.93 1.86
N ILE A 489 -2.32 -14.18 1.85
CA ILE A 489 -1.14 -14.45 2.68
C ILE A 489 -1.46 -14.20 4.16
N GLY A 490 -2.21 -13.13 4.46
CA GLY A 490 -2.72 -12.83 5.80
C GLY A 490 -3.61 -13.95 6.35
N HIS A 491 -4.51 -14.49 5.53
CA HIS A 491 -5.36 -15.63 5.89
C HIS A 491 -4.50 -16.84 6.31
N ALA A 492 -3.49 -17.18 5.51
CA ALA A 492 -2.54 -18.25 5.84
C ALA A 492 -1.75 -17.96 7.12
N ALA A 493 -1.30 -16.72 7.33
CA ALA A 493 -0.58 -16.32 8.53
C ALA A 493 -1.41 -16.53 9.82
N GLY A 494 -2.68 -16.14 9.82
CA GLY A 494 -3.55 -16.33 10.98
C GLY A 494 -3.77 -17.80 11.36
N VAL A 495 -4.00 -18.66 10.36
CA VAL A 495 -4.15 -20.11 10.59
C VAL A 495 -2.82 -20.77 11.00
N ALA A 496 -1.71 -20.36 10.39
CA ALA A 496 -0.38 -20.85 10.75
C ALA A 496 0.01 -20.47 12.18
N ALA A 497 -0.34 -19.27 12.64
CA ALA A 497 -0.13 -18.86 14.03
C ALA A 497 -0.84 -19.81 15.02
N LYS A 498 -2.09 -20.22 14.72
CA LYS A 498 -2.82 -21.23 15.51
C LYS A 498 -2.09 -22.56 15.54
N MET A 499 -1.64 -23.04 14.37
CA MET A 499 -0.99 -24.34 14.25
C MET A 499 0.35 -24.36 14.99
N ALA A 500 1.18 -23.34 14.81
CA ALA A 500 2.45 -23.20 15.53
C ALA A 500 2.24 -23.17 17.04
N LEU A 501 1.23 -22.41 17.50
CA LEU A 501 0.94 -22.26 18.92
C LEU A 501 0.44 -23.57 19.55
N THR A 502 -0.43 -24.28 18.84
CA THR A 502 -1.01 -25.57 19.30
C THR A 502 0.05 -26.66 19.30
N GLY A 503 0.86 -26.73 18.23
CA GLY A 503 1.97 -27.68 18.11
C GLY A 503 3.16 -27.36 19.01
N ARG A 504 3.22 -26.14 19.57
CA ARG A 504 4.36 -25.61 20.33
C ARG A 504 5.66 -25.68 19.52
N VAL A 505 5.54 -25.37 18.24
CA VAL A 505 6.65 -25.39 17.29
C VAL A 505 6.93 -23.97 16.78
N ALA A 506 8.11 -23.77 16.20
CA ALA A 506 8.39 -22.53 15.50
C ALA A 506 7.49 -22.39 14.26
N VAL A 507 7.26 -21.17 13.78
CA VAL A 507 6.47 -20.96 12.55
C VAL A 507 7.05 -21.68 11.34
N GLN A 508 8.36 -21.95 11.33
CA GLN A 508 9.06 -22.72 10.31
C GLN A 508 8.77 -24.22 10.35
N ASP A 509 8.23 -24.74 11.44
CA ASP A 509 7.94 -26.16 11.66
C ASP A 509 6.45 -26.51 11.52
N VAL A 510 5.63 -25.55 11.08
CA VAL A 510 4.21 -25.80 10.77
C VAL A 510 4.12 -26.78 9.61
N GLU A 511 3.37 -27.88 9.81
CA GLU A 511 3.14 -28.87 8.77
C GLU A 511 2.21 -28.29 7.68
N VAL A 512 2.80 -28.00 6.51
CA VAL A 512 2.13 -27.20 5.48
C VAL A 512 1.00 -27.98 4.79
N SER A 513 1.04 -29.31 4.76
CA SER A 513 -0.04 -30.10 4.16
C SER A 513 -1.34 -29.93 4.95
N ALA A 514 -1.27 -30.01 6.28
CA ALA A 514 -2.37 -29.78 7.22
C ALA A 514 -2.82 -28.31 7.19
N LEU A 515 -1.88 -27.36 7.05
CA LEU A 515 -2.23 -25.95 6.86
C LEU A 515 -3.05 -25.77 5.58
N ARG A 516 -2.62 -26.37 4.48
CA ARG A 516 -3.31 -26.32 3.19
C ARG A 516 -4.69 -26.98 3.25
N GLU A 517 -4.83 -28.10 3.94
CA GLU A 517 -6.13 -28.74 4.17
C GLU A 517 -7.09 -27.82 4.92
N ARG A 518 -6.61 -27.17 6.00
CA ARG A 518 -7.39 -26.23 6.80
C ARG A 518 -7.80 -25.00 5.99
N LEU A 519 -6.87 -24.42 5.24
CA LEU A 519 -7.14 -23.30 4.34
C LEU A 519 -8.11 -23.68 3.21
N ARG A 520 -8.01 -24.89 2.65
CA ARG A 520 -8.95 -25.41 1.63
C ARG A 520 -10.36 -25.55 2.20
N ALA A 521 -10.49 -26.05 3.43
CA ALA A 521 -11.77 -26.08 4.14
C ALA A 521 -12.35 -24.67 4.36
N GLN A 522 -11.49 -23.65 4.40
CA GLN A 522 -11.84 -22.23 4.46
C GLN A 522 -11.92 -21.56 3.08
N ARG A 523 -12.07 -22.36 2.01
CA ARG A 523 -12.24 -21.94 0.60
C ARG A 523 -11.01 -21.31 -0.07
N ALA A 524 -9.80 -21.47 0.47
CA ALA A 524 -8.58 -21.04 -0.21
C ALA A 524 -8.35 -21.84 -1.50
N ILE A 525 -7.73 -21.19 -2.50
CA ILE A 525 -7.45 -21.76 -3.82
C ILE A 525 -5.93 -21.92 -4.00
N PHE A 526 -5.51 -23.10 -4.44
CA PHE A 526 -4.10 -23.46 -4.63
C PHE A 526 -3.77 -23.87 -6.07
N ASP A 527 -4.81 -24.19 -6.83
CA ASP A 527 -4.70 -24.73 -8.17
C ASP A 527 -5.66 -23.93 -9.06
N ARG A 528 -5.28 -23.68 -10.32
CA ARG A 528 -6.20 -23.06 -11.27
C ARG A 528 -7.41 -23.99 -11.43
N PRO A 529 -8.65 -23.54 -11.17
CA PRO A 529 -9.80 -24.36 -11.49
C PRO A 529 -9.73 -24.71 -12.98
N GLY A 530 -9.87 -25.99 -13.33
CA GLY A 530 -10.02 -26.39 -14.73
C GLY A 530 -11.14 -25.59 -15.40
N PRO A 531 -11.17 -25.48 -16.75
CA PRO A 531 -12.29 -24.82 -17.41
C PRO A 531 -13.60 -25.42 -16.87
N LYS A 532 -14.51 -24.55 -16.39
CA LYS A 532 -15.84 -24.99 -15.98
C LYS A 532 -16.41 -25.82 -17.14
N PRO A 533 -16.93 -27.03 -16.91
CA PRO A 533 -17.64 -27.74 -17.97
C PRO A 533 -18.72 -26.80 -18.49
N GLU A 534 -18.70 -26.50 -19.78
CA GLU A 534 -19.82 -25.80 -20.39
C GLU A 534 -21.08 -26.58 -20.04
N ALA A 535 -22.04 -25.90 -19.39
CA ALA A 535 -23.36 -26.45 -19.23
C ALA A 535 -23.82 -26.82 -20.64
N ARG A 536 -24.08 -28.12 -20.89
CA ARG A 536 -24.62 -28.61 -22.17
C ARG A 536 -26.00 -27.98 -22.38
N GLY A 537 -26.02 -26.75 -22.85
CA GLY A 537 -27.18 -26.07 -23.37
C GLY A 537 -27.58 -26.75 -24.67
N ARG A 538 -28.81 -27.24 -24.71
CA ARG A 538 -29.43 -27.86 -25.89
C ARG A 538 -29.14 -27.04 -27.14
N SER A 539 -28.67 -27.71 -28.19
CA SER A 539 -28.44 -27.10 -29.49
C SER A 539 -29.73 -26.45 -30.01
N LEU A 540 -29.76 -25.13 -30.09
CA LEU A 540 -30.66 -24.43 -30.98
C LEU A 540 -29.95 -24.33 -32.34
N LYS A 541 -30.58 -24.91 -33.37
CA LYS A 541 -30.09 -24.86 -34.76
C LYS A 541 -29.98 -23.39 -35.22
N PRO A 542 -28.99 -23.05 -36.06
CA PRO A 542 -28.90 -21.71 -36.61
C PRO A 542 -29.91 -21.54 -37.76
N GLU A 543 -30.79 -20.55 -37.64
CA GLU A 543 -31.50 -20.00 -38.80
C GLU A 543 -30.55 -19.04 -39.54
N ALA A 544 -30.40 -19.29 -40.83
CA ALA A 544 -29.62 -18.47 -41.74
C ALA A 544 -30.31 -17.12 -41.96
N ARG A 545 -29.60 -16.02 -41.70
CA ARG A 545 -29.93 -14.70 -42.26
C ARG A 545 -28.82 -14.25 -43.19
N SER A 546 -29.21 -14.10 -44.45
CA SER A 546 -28.42 -13.56 -45.54
C SER A 546 -28.12 -12.08 -45.32
N LEU A 547 -26.85 -11.70 -45.48
CA LEU A 547 -26.45 -10.32 -45.68
C LEU A 547 -26.02 -10.19 -47.15
N LYS A 548 -26.75 -9.37 -47.90
CA LYS A 548 -26.31 -8.86 -49.21
C LYS A 548 -25.24 -7.78 -48.99
N PRO A 549 -24.25 -7.67 -49.89
CA PRO A 549 -23.28 -6.58 -49.87
C PRO A 549 -23.77 -5.42 -50.74
N GLU A 550 -23.63 -4.19 -50.27
CA GLU A 550 -23.56 -3.02 -51.15
C GLU A 550 -22.30 -2.21 -50.82
N ALA A 551 -21.52 -2.00 -51.87
CA ALA A 551 -20.45 -1.03 -51.96
C ALA A 551 -21.06 0.35 -52.24
N ILE A 552 -20.47 1.41 -51.68
CA ILE A 552 -19.73 2.50 -52.35
C ILE A 552 -18.88 3.19 -51.28
#